data_AF-A0A4Y2QI72-F1
#
_entry.id   AF-A0A4Y2QI72-F1
#
_cell.length_a   1.000
_cell.length_b   1.000
_cell.length_c   1.000
_cell.angle_alpha   90.00
_cell.angle_beta   90.00
_cell.angle_gamma   90.00
#
_symmetry.space_group_name_H-M   'P 1'
#
loop_
_entity.id
_entity.type
_entity.pdbx_description
1 polymer ?
#
loop_
_entity_poly.entity_id
_entity_poly.type
_entity_poly.pdbx_seq_one_letter_code
_entity_poly.pdbx_strand_id
1 'polypeptide(L)'
;KANLGTIAGVYLPCIQNIFGVIFFIRLVWIVGTAGAIVGFITVFLCCCVTFTTVISLSAIATNGIVPAGGSYFMISRSLGPEFGGAVGILFYLATTLAGSMYLVGAVEIFLVSSLLHLKPPD
;
A
#
# COMPACT_ATOMS: atom_id res chain seq x y z
N LYS A 1 -3.51 -24.19 13.78
CA LYS A 1 -3.03 -23.41 12.62
C LYS A 1 -4.20 -23.22 11.68
N ALA A 2 -4.70 -22.00 11.48
CA ALA A 2 -5.70 -21.76 10.44
C ALA A 2 -4.99 -21.91 9.09
N ASN A 3 -5.34 -22.92 8.30
CA ASN A 3 -4.89 -23.04 6.91
C ASN A 3 -5.70 -22.05 6.08
N LEU A 4 -5.28 -20.79 6.10
CA LEU A 4 -5.85 -19.77 5.22
C LEU A 4 -5.40 -20.10 3.79
N GLY A 5 -6.34 -20.33 2.88
CA GLY A 5 -6.05 -20.53 1.46
C GLY A 5 -5.47 -19.27 0.80
N THR A 6 -5.11 -19.35 -0.48
CA THR A 6 -4.51 -18.22 -1.23
C THR A 6 -5.42 -16.99 -1.27
N ILE A 7 -6.72 -17.20 -1.46
CA ILE A 7 -7.71 -16.11 -1.58
C ILE A 7 -7.89 -15.39 -0.23
N ALA A 8 -8.22 -16.15 0.82
CA ALA A 8 -8.51 -15.59 2.13
C ALA A 8 -7.25 -15.13 2.88
N GLY A 9 -6.10 -15.78 2.64
CA GLY A 9 -4.86 -15.54 3.36
C GLY A 9 -3.93 -14.51 2.72
N VAL A 10 -4.01 -14.30 1.39
CA VAL A 10 -3.08 -13.41 0.67
C VAL A 10 -3.84 -12.39 -0.18
N TYR A 11 -4.71 -12.83 -1.09
CA TYR A 11 -5.35 -11.93 -2.04
C TYR A 11 -6.22 -10.85 -1.39
N LEU A 12 -7.15 -11.24 -0.50
CA LEU A 12 -8.05 -10.29 0.17
C LEU A 12 -7.28 -9.31 1.07
N PRO A 13 -6.34 -9.74 1.95
CA PRO A 13 -5.52 -8.81 2.72
C PRO A 13 -4.66 -7.87 1.86
N CYS A 14 -4.10 -8.36 0.73
CA CYS A 14 -3.29 -7.53 -0.15
C CYS A 14 -4.10 -6.43 -0.82
N ILE A 15 -5.27 -6.76 -1.38
CA ILE A 15 -6.15 -5.76 -2.00
C ILE A 15 -6.61 -4.72 -0.98
N GLN A 16 -6.98 -5.15 0.22
CA GLN A 16 -7.41 -4.24 1.28
C GLN A 16 -6.31 -3.24 1.69
N ASN A 17 -5.03 -3.64 1.64
CA ASN A 17 -3.92 -2.73 1.95
C ASN A 17 -3.55 -1.78 0.80
N ILE A 18 -3.88 -2.14 -0.45
CA ILE A 18 -3.61 -1.30 -1.63
C ILE A 18 -4.66 -0.20 -1.78
N PHE A 19 -5.93 -0.53 -1.59
CA PHE A 19 -6.99 0.48 -1.66
C PHE A 19 -6.96 1.40 -0.44
N GLY A 20 -6.76 2.70 -0.69
CA GLY A 20 -6.62 3.68 0.36
C GLY A 20 -7.04 5.09 -0.05
N VAL A 21 -6.77 6.05 0.82
CA VAL A 21 -7.18 7.46 0.70
C VAL A 21 -6.79 8.10 -0.63
N ILE A 22 -5.62 7.77 -1.19
CA ILE A 22 -5.12 8.37 -2.44
C ILE A 22 -6.06 8.05 -3.60
N PHE A 23 -6.51 6.80 -3.70
CA PHE A 23 -7.34 6.33 -4.80
C PHE A 23 -8.70 7.06 -4.82
N PHE A 24 -9.29 7.29 -3.66
CA PHE A 24 -10.62 7.90 -3.55
C PHE A 24 -10.61 9.44 -3.58
N ILE A 25 -9.67 10.08 -2.88
CA ILE A 25 -9.69 11.55 -2.70
C ILE A 25 -8.76 12.24 -3.70
N ARG A 26 -7.54 11.73 -3.89
CA ARG A 26 -6.48 12.46 -4.61
C ARG A 26 -6.43 12.14 -6.10
N LEU A 27 -6.88 10.96 -6.53
CA LEU A 27 -6.80 10.54 -7.94
C LEU A 27 -7.52 11.51 -8.88
N VAL A 28 -8.70 12.00 -8.49
CA VAL A 28 -9.48 12.96 -9.30
C VAL A 28 -8.72 14.26 -9.48
N TRP A 29 -8.07 14.77 -8.42
CA TRP A 29 -7.29 16.00 -8.49
C TRP A 29 -6.02 15.84 -9.32
N ILE A 30 -5.34 14.69 -9.23
CA ILE A 30 -4.15 14.38 -10.05
C ILE A 30 -4.53 14.36 -11.55
N VAL A 31 -5.61 13.65 -11.91
CA VAL A 31 -6.07 13.59 -13.31
C VAL A 31 -6.60 14.95 -13.79
N GLY A 32 -7.26 15.71 -12.92
CA GLY A 32 -7.77 17.05 -13.23
C GLY A 32 -6.67 18.08 -13.48
N THR A 33 -5.51 17.95 -12.83
CA THR A 33 -4.38 18.89 -12.99
C THR A 33 -3.40 18.46 -14.07
N ALA A 34 -3.04 17.18 -14.15
CA ALA A 34 -2.09 16.65 -15.13
C ALA A 34 -2.73 16.33 -16.49
N GLY A 35 -4.05 16.16 -16.53
CA GLY A 35 -4.79 15.67 -17.69
C GLY A 35 -4.80 14.14 -17.79
N ALA A 36 -5.70 13.62 -18.62
CA ALA A 36 -5.97 12.18 -18.71
C ALA A 36 -4.77 11.36 -19.21
N ILE A 37 -4.05 11.85 -20.23
CA ILE A 37 -2.93 11.11 -20.85
C ILE A 37 -1.75 11.01 -19.87
N VAL A 38 -1.35 12.13 -19.26
CA VAL A 38 -0.23 12.16 -18.31
C VAL A 38 -0.61 11.38 -17.05
N GLY A 39 -1.83 11.54 -16.53
CA GLY A 39 -2.32 10.78 -15.39
C GLY A 39 -2.31 9.26 -15.63
N PHE A 40 -2.70 8.81 -16.83
CA PHE A 40 -2.63 7.39 -17.20
C PHE A 40 -1.19 6.87 -17.23
N ILE A 41 -0.26 7.62 -17.82
CA ILE A 41 1.17 7.25 -17.85
C ILE A 41 1.75 7.17 -16.44
N THR A 42 1.41 8.12 -15.55
CA THR A 42 1.85 8.10 -14.16
C THR A 42 1.38 6.85 -13.42
N VAL A 43 0.11 6.48 -13.54
CA VAL A 43 -0.43 5.25 -12.92
C VAL A 43 0.24 4.02 -13.51
N PHE A 44 0.41 3.97 -14.84
CA PHE A 44 1.06 2.86 -15.52
C PHE A 44 2.50 2.64 -15.04
N LEU A 45 3.30 3.71 -14.94
CA LEU A 45 4.67 3.64 -14.42
C LEU A 45 4.71 3.13 -12.98
N CYS A 46 3.80 3.61 -12.12
CA CYS A 46 3.71 3.16 -10.74
C CYS A 46 3.40 1.65 -10.66
N CYS A 47 2.44 1.18 -11.48
CA CYS A 47 2.12 -0.24 -11.60
C CYS A 47 3.31 -1.07 -12.08
N CYS A 48 4.09 -0.59 -13.06
CA CYS A 48 5.28 -1.29 -13.55
C CYS A 48 6.35 -1.47 -12.45
N VAL A 49 6.59 -0.43 -11.64
CA VAL A 49 7.52 -0.51 -10.51
C VAL A 49 7.04 -1.53 -9.48
N THR A 50 5.77 -1.44 -9.05
CA THR A 50 5.20 -2.39 -8.08
C THR A 50 5.22 -3.83 -8.61
N PHE A 51 4.89 -4.03 -9.88
CA PHE A 51 4.92 -5.35 -10.51
C PHE A 51 6.33 -5.96 -10.50
N THR A 52 7.34 -5.17 -10.85
CA THR A 52 8.75 -5.59 -10.79
C THR A 52 9.16 -5.95 -9.36
N THR A 53 8.76 -5.15 -8.36
CA THR A 53 9.02 -5.45 -6.94
C THR A 53 8.36 -6.75 -6.48
N VAL A 54 7.12 -7.01 -6.89
CA VAL A 54 6.38 -8.24 -6.51
C VAL A 54 6.99 -9.48 -7.16
N ILE A 55 7.52 -9.39 -8.38
CA ILE A 55 8.27 -10.50 -9.00
C ILE A 55 9.51 -10.84 -8.17
N SER A 56 10.29 -9.83 -7.76
CA SER A 56 11.44 -10.03 -6.88
C SER A 56 11.04 -10.63 -5.52
N LEU A 57 9.94 -10.15 -4.93
CA LEU A 57 9.42 -10.69 -3.68
C LEU A 57 8.95 -12.14 -3.83
N SER A 58 8.36 -12.49 -4.97
CA SER A 58 7.95 -13.87 -5.29
C SER A 58 9.16 -14.80 -5.37
N ALA A 59 10.25 -14.35 -6.00
CA ALA A 59 11.50 -15.09 -6.02
C ALA A 59 12.03 -15.32 -4.59
N ILE A 60 12.06 -14.28 -3.75
CA ILE A 60 12.46 -14.39 -2.33
C ILE A 60 11.55 -15.38 -1.58
N ALA A 61 10.23 -15.31 -1.76
CA ALA A 61 9.27 -16.20 -1.11
C ALA A 61 9.41 -17.67 -1.52
N THR A 62 9.94 -17.93 -2.72
CA THR A 62 10.23 -19.30 -3.20
C THR A 62 11.64 -19.79 -2.86
N ASN A 63 12.52 -18.93 -2.32
CA ASN A 63 13.87 -19.31 -1.96
C ASN A 63 13.92 -19.91 -0.54
N GLY A 64 13.91 -21.24 -0.48
CA GLY A 64 14.07 -22.00 0.77
C GLY A 64 12.74 -22.31 1.49
N ILE A 65 12.85 -22.77 2.73
CA ILE A 65 11.70 -23.09 3.56
C ILE A 65 11.12 -21.81 4.16
N VAL A 66 9.91 -21.42 3.76
CA VAL A 66 9.21 -20.25 4.32
C VAL A 66 8.80 -20.52 5.77
N PRO A 67 9.52 -19.97 6.77
CA PRO A 67 9.20 -20.22 8.16
C PRO A 67 8.04 -19.30 8.56
N ALA A 68 7.28 -19.66 9.59
CA ALA A 68 6.29 -18.75 10.15
C ALA A 68 6.99 -17.50 10.73
N GLY A 69 6.63 -16.30 10.26
CA GLY A 69 7.27 -15.06 10.72
C GLY A 69 6.99 -13.78 9.91
N GLY A 70 6.10 -13.82 8.92
CA GLY A 70 5.76 -12.65 8.10
C GLY A 70 6.86 -12.24 7.11
N SER A 71 6.72 -11.06 6.51
CA SER A 71 7.59 -10.58 5.43
C SER A 71 9.04 -10.30 5.89
N TYR A 72 9.24 -9.69 7.05
CA TYR A 72 10.58 -9.41 7.57
C TYR A 72 11.41 -10.69 7.82
N PHE A 73 10.77 -11.72 8.40
CA PHE A 73 11.46 -12.98 8.67
C PHE A 73 11.82 -13.72 7.37
N MET A 74 10.94 -13.68 6.37
CA MET A 74 11.19 -14.25 5.04
C MET A 74 12.37 -13.57 4.34
N ILE A 75 12.44 -12.23 4.37
CA ILE A 75 13.50 -11.45 3.71
C ILE A 75 14.85 -11.64 4.42
N SER A 76 14.89 -11.48 5.75
CA SER A 76 16.14 -11.58 6.53
C SER A 76 16.81 -12.94 6.44
N ARG A 77 16.05 -14.03 6.23
CA ARG A 77 16.59 -15.37 6.04
C ARG A 77 17.07 -15.65 4.63
N SER A 78 16.46 -15.04 3.62
CA SER A 78 16.82 -15.24 2.21
C SER A 78 17.99 -14.37 1.77
N LEU A 79 18.10 -13.14 2.29
CA LEU A 79 19.11 -12.15 1.89
C LEU A 79 20.17 -11.85 2.98
N GLY A 80 20.01 -12.39 4.18
CA GLY A 80 20.90 -12.15 5.32
C GLY A 80 20.44 -11.00 6.24
N PRO A 81 21.05 -10.90 7.45
CA PRO A 81 20.59 -9.99 8.50
C PRO A 81 20.79 -8.50 8.16
N GLU A 82 21.82 -8.16 7.39
CA GLU A 82 22.15 -6.78 7.02
C GLU A 82 21.08 -6.17 6.10
N PHE A 83 20.75 -6.87 5.02
CA PHE A 83 19.68 -6.47 4.10
C PHE A 83 18.30 -6.56 4.76
N GLY A 84 18.05 -7.61 5.56
CA GLY A 84 16.81 -7.76 6.31
C GLY A 84 16.55 -6.59 7.25
N GLY A 85 17.57 -6.18 8.03
CA GLY A 85 17.49 -5.04 8.94
C GLY A 85 17.24 -3.71 8.22
N ALA A 86 18.00 -3.42 7.17
CA ALA A 86 17.85 -2.19 6.40
C ALA A 86 16.45 -2.06 5.77
N VAL A 87 15.98 -3.11 5.08
CA VAL A 87 14.64 -3.12 4.47
C VAL A 87 13.55 -3.07 5.54
N GLY A 88 13.74 -3.75 6.67
CA GLY A 88 12.80 -3.75 7.79
C GLY A 88 12.58 -2.36 8.41
N ILE A 89 13.66 -1.60 8.63
CA ILE A 89 13.58 -0.24 9.19
C ILE A 89 12.86 0.69 8.21
N LEU A 90 13.19 0.61 6.91
CA LEU A 90 12.53 1.40 5.87
C LEU A 90 11.03 1.06 5.79
N PHE A 91 10.67 -0.22 5.84
CA PHE A 91 9.27 -0.66 5.80
C PHE A 91 8.48 -0.22 7.04
N TYR A 92 9.11 -0.25 8.22
CA TYR A 92 8.51 0.25 9.47
C TYR A 92 8.19 1.75 9.38
N LEU A 93 9.15 2.57 8.94
CA LEU A 93 8.95 4.01 8.78
C LEU A 93 7.89 4.29 7.70
N ALA A 94 7.94 3.59 6.57
CA ALA A 94 6.95 3.73 5.50
C ALA A 94 5.53 3.43 6.01
N THR A 95 5.34 2.36 6.78
CA THR A 95 4.03 1.98 7.33
C THR A 95 3.54 3.00 8.37
N THR A 96 4.45 3.54 9.19
CA THR A 96 4.11 4.58 10.18
C THR A 96 3.63 5.86 9.50
N LEU A 97 4.33 6.30 8.44
CA LEU A 97 3.95 7.47 7.64
C LEU A 97 2.68 7.23 6.82
N ALA A 98 2.48 6.01 6.32
CA ALA A 98 1.23 5.65 5.64
C ALA A 98 0.04 5.71 6.62
N GLY A 99 0.22 5.24 7.86
CA GLY A 99 -0.78 5.34 8.91
C GLY A 99 -1.19 6.79 9.23
N SER A 100 -0.22 7.70 9.33
CA SER A 100 -0.54 9.13 9.54
C SER A 100 -1.24 9.74 8.33
N MET A 101 -0.85 9.37 7.11
CA MET A 101 -1.50 9.80 5.87
C MET A 101 -2.98 9.38 5.82
N TYR A 102 -3.29 8.13 6.21
CA TYR A 102 -4.68 7.65 6.24
C TYR A 102 -5.53 8.37 7.31
N LEU A 103 -4.95 8.68 8.47
CA LEU A 103 -5.62 9.49 9.50
C LEU A 103 -5.95 10.90 8.99
N VAL A 104 -4.99 11.57 8.36
CA VAL A 104 -5.22 12.91 7.78
C VAL A 104 -6.31 12.87 6.72
N GLY A 105 -6.31 11.87 5.84
CA GLY A 105 -7.37 11.70 4.85
C GLY A 105 -8.75 11.45 5.48
N ALA A 106 -8.82 10.70 6.57
CA ALA A 106 -10.07 10.48 7.30
C ALA A 106 -10.60 11.78 7.93
N VAL A 107 -9.72 12.59 8.53
CA VAL A 107 -10.08 13.91 9.10
C VAL A 107 -10.54 14.88 8.00
N GLU A 108 -9.89 14.88 6.83
CA GLU A 108 -10.31 15.71 5.69
C GLU A 108 -11.74 15.37 5.26
N ILE A 109 -12.06 14.08 5.10
CA ILE A 109 -13.43 13.64 4.74
C ILE A 109 -14.43 14.03 5.83
N PHE A 110 -14.09 13.79 7.11
CA PHE A 110 -14.98 14.10 8.23
C PHE A 110 -15.33 15.59 8.31
N LEU A 111 -14.33 16.46 8.10
CA LEU A 111 -14.51 17.91 8.15
C LEU A 111 -15.34 18.41 6.96
N VAL A 112 -15.09 17.92 5.75
CA VAL A 112 -15.89 18.25 4.56
C VAL A 112 -17.34 17.81 4.74
N SER A 113 -17.57 16.60 5.27
CA SER A 113 -18.92 16.10 5.53
C SER A 113 -19.65 16.91 6.59
N SER A 114 -18.96 17.32 7.66
CA SER A 114 -19.57 18.10 8.74
C SER A 114 -19.90 19.53 8.31
N LEU A 115 -19.04 20.14 7.48
CA LEU A 115 -19.32 21.46 6.89
C LEU A 115 -20.52 21.44 5.94
N LEU A 116 -20.70 20.36 5.17
CA LEU A 116 -21.86 20.19 4.30
C LEU A 116 -23.19 20.15 5.08
N HIS A 117 -23.20 19.63 6.29
CA HIS A 117 -24.40 19.63 7.16
C HIS A 117 -24.69 20.98 7.84
N LEU A 118 -23.69 21.85 7.99
CA LEU A 118 -23.83 23.18 8.61
C LEU A 118 -24.06 24.31 7.59
N LYS A 119 -23.96 24.02 6.30
CA LYS A 119 -24.27 24.98 5.24
C LYS A 119 -25.80 25.04 5.05
N PRO A 120 -26.50 26.14 5.41
CA PRO A 120 -27.90 26.28 5.09
C PRO A 120 -28.09 26.26 3.56
N PRO A 121 -29.22 25.71 3.06
CA PRO A 121 -29.54 25.76 1.64
C PRO A 121 -29.78 27.22 1.26
N ASP A 122 -28.89 27.76 0.44
CA ASP A 122 -29.14 28.99 -0.32
C ASP A 122 -30.03 28.66 -1.52
#